data_AF-A0A517Y3A3-F1
#
_entry.id   AF-A0A517Y3A3-F1
#
_cell.length_a   1.000
_cell.length_b   1.000
_cell.length_c   1.000
_cell.angle_alpha   90.00
_cell.angle_beta   90.00
_cell.angle_gamma   90.00
#
_symmetry.space_group_name_H-M   'P 1'
#
loop_
_entity.id
_entity.type
_entity.pdbx_description
1 polymer ?
#
loop_
_entity_poly.entity_id
_entity_poly.type
_entity_poly.pdbx_seq_one_letter_code
_entity_poly.pdbx_strand_id
1 'polypeptide(L)'
;METGRPFDIATCMWYTGIEPFSKKPVTIARNLRDRKLQRALMQFFKPENDFLVRDALAQAGRADLIGGCAGLIPAHPPKEAIDAKRRQANEAFKGDHYHTVANPAKGEKPGERGAEPPKPTGYRPGRKSQQRRQTKKYGGPKT
;
A
#
# COMPACT_ATOMS: atom_id res chain seq x y z
N MET A 1 -13.32 42.42 18.91
CA MET A 1 -13.45 41.49 17.78
C MET A 1 -13.09 40.11 18.31
N GLU A 2 -14.10 39.25 18.39
CA GLU A 2 -14.10 38.05 19.22
C GLU A 2 -13.09 37.02 18.74
N THR A 3 -12.23 36.60 19.67
CA THR A 3 -11.39 35.41 19.56
C THR A 3 -12.27 34.18 19.66
N GLY A 4 -12.95 33.85 18.55
CA GLY A 4 -13.59 32.55 18.38
C GLY A 4 -12.57 31.44 18.60
N ARG A 5 -12.96 30.40 19.33
CA ARG A 5 -12.07 29.27 19.60
C ARG A 5 -11.55 28.73 18.26
N PRO A 6 -10.25 28.42 18.13
CA PRO A 6 -9.67 27.96 16.87
C PRO A 6 -10.40 26.74 16.27
N PHE A 7 -11.00 25.93 17.14
CA PHE A 7 -11.81 24.77 16.75
C PHE A 7 -13.15 25.12 16.09
N ASP A 8 -13.78 26.25 16.45
CA ASP A 8 -15.05 26.68 15.84
C ASP A 8 -14.83 27.20 14.42
N ILE A 9 -13.70 27.88 14.18
CA ILE A 9 -13.34 28.40 12.85
C ILE A 9 -13.20 27.25 11.85
N ALA A 10 -12.48 26.18 12.22
CA ALA A 10 -12.33 25.01 11.36
C ALA A 10 -13.66 24.28 11.09
N THR A 11 -14.54 24.20 12.10
CA THR A 11 -15.88 23.60 11.96
C THR A 11 -16.77 24.43 11.04
N CYS A 12 -16.74 25.75 11.19
CA CYS A 12 -17.45 26.68 10.33
C CYS A 12 -16.97 26.57 8.88
N MET A 13 -15.65 26.55 8.65
CA MET A 13 -15.07 26.33 7.32
C MET A 13 -15.55 24.99 6.74
N TRP A 14 -15.49 23.90 7.50
CA TRP A 14 -15.89 22.57 7.01
C TRP A 14 -17.36 22.52 6.54
N TYR A 15 -18.25 23.13 7.32
CA TYR A 15 -19.68 23.14 7.02
C TYR A 15 -20.04 24.10 5.88
N THR A 16 -19.53 25.33 5.93
CA THR A 16 -19.91 26.41 4.99
C THR A 16 -19.05 26.45 3.73
N GLY A 17 -17.82 25.92 3.77
CA GLY A 17 -16.84 26.06 2.70
C GLY A 17 -16.29 27.48 2.55
N ILE A 18 -16.51 28.36 3.53
CA ILE A 18 -16.13 29.78 3.48
C ILE A 18 -15.23 30.11 4.66
N GLU A 19 -14.18 30.89 4.40
CA GLU A 19 -13.28 31.46 5.41
C GLU A 19 -14.04 32.58 6.14
N PRO A 20 -14.31 32.50 7.46
CA PRO A 20 -15.20 33.43 8.16
C PRO A 20 -14.67 34.88 8.19
N PHE A 21 -13.36 35.09 8.11
CA PHE A 21 -12.79 36.44 8.15
C PHE A 21 -12.75 37.10 6.76
N SER A 22 -12.28 36.38 5.75
CA SER A 22 -12.11 36.85 4.38
C SER A 22 -13.37 36.68 3.53
N LYS A 23 -14.35 35.89 3.97
CA LYS A 23 -15.57 35.52 3.22
C LYS A 23 -15.29 34.90 1.85
N LYS A 24 -14.11 34.34 1.66
CA LYS A 24 -13.71 33.67 0.41
C LYS A 24 -14.01 32.18 0.47
N PRO A 25 -14.37 31.55 -0.65
CA PRO A 25 -14.52 30.11 -0.70
C PRO A 25 -13.18 29.40 -0.47
N VAL A 26 -13.19 28.31 0.30
CA VAL A 26 -12.03 27.49 0.64
C VAL A 26 -12.25 26.06 0.17
N THR A 27 -11.26 25.49 -0.51
CA THR A 27 -11.29 24.08 -0.93
C THR A 27 -10.99 23.18 0.26
N ILE A 28 -11.96 22.33 0.63
CA ILE A 28 -11.85 21.44 1.79
C ILE A 28 -11.93 19.98 1.33
N ALA A 29 -10.98 19.17 1.80
CA ALA A 29 -10.94 17.75 1.55
C ALA A 29 -12.08 17.01 2.28
N ARG A 30 -13.22 16.85 1.61
CA ARG A 30 -14.36 16.07 2.13
C ARG A 30 -14.15 14.56 1.96
N ASN A 31 -13.49 14.16 0.88
CA ASN A 31 -13.29 12.75 0.57
C ASN A 31 -12.33 12.09 1.59
N LEU A 32 -12.60 10.83 1.91
CA LEU A 32 -11.76 10.06 2.83
C LEU A 32 -10.34 9.89 2.27
N ARG A 33 -10.20 9.72 0.95
CA ARG A 33 -8.91 9.58 0.28
C ARG A 33 -8.04 10.81 0.44
N ASP A 34 -8.61 12.00 0.19
CA ASP A 34 -7.90 13.27 0.25
C ASP A 34 -7.42 13.56 1.68
N ARG A 35 -8.27 13.29 2.69
CA ARG A 35 -7.89 13.40 4.11
C ARG A 35 -6.75 12.45 4.49
N LYS A 36 -6.75 11.22 3.94
CA LYS A 36 -5.66 10.26 4.15
C LYS A 36 -4.34 10.77 3.55
N LEU A 37 -4.38 11.34 2.34
CA LEU A 37 -3.20 11.91 1.69
C LEU A 37 -2.65 13.11 2.46
N GLN A 38 -3.52 14.02 2.92
CA GLN A 38 -3.14 15.15 3.77
C GLN A 38 -2.48 14.68 5.07
N ARG A 39 -3.09 13.70 5.75
CA ARG A 39 -2.52 13.11 6.97
C ARG A 39 -1.17 12.43 6.71
N ALA A 40 -1.04 11.74 5.58
CA ALA A 40 0.21 11.09 5.18
C ALA A 40 1.33 12.12 4.97
N LEU A 41 1.03 13.24 4.30
CA LEU A 41 1.98 14.35 4.10
C LEU A 41 2.47 14.95 5.43
N MET A 42 1.57 15.12 6.41
CA MET A 42 1.95 15.59 7.75
C MET A 42 2.84 14.60 8.50
N GLN A 43 2.74 13.31 8.18
CA GLN A 43 3.47 12.22 8.82
C GLN A 43 4.43 11.56 7.82
N PHE A 44 5.12 12.36 7.00
CA PHE A 44 5.98 11.88 5.92
C PHE A 44 7.17 11.03 6.41
N PHE A 45 7.65 11.29 7.62
CA PHE A 45 8.77 10.58 8.24
C PHE A 45 8.42 9.13 8.62
N LYS A 46 7.13 8.78 8.66
CA LYS A 46 6.71 7.42 8.98
C LYS A 46 6.84 6.51 7.76
N PRO A 47 7.56 5.39 7.86
CA PRO A 47 7.78 4.48 6.72
C PRO A 47 6.47 3.87 6.20
N GLU A 48 5.45 3.69 7.05
CA GLU A 48 4.15 3.17 6.64
C GLU A 48 3.43 4.08 5.64
N ASN A 49 3.73 5.39 5.68
CA ASN A 49 3.11 6.39 4.83
C ASN A 49 3.87 6.61 3.51
N ASP A 50 5.04 6.01 3.30
CA ASP A 50 5.93 6.27 2.15
C ASP A 50 5.18 6.19 0.82
N PHE A 51 4.39 5.12 0.61
CA PHE A 51 3.59 4.94 -0.61
C PHE A 51 2.48 5.98 -0.75
N LEU A 52 1.80 6.35 0.34
CA LEU A 52 0.72 7.35 0.31
C LEU A 52 1.27 8.74 0.03
N VAL A 53 2.45 9.07 0.56
CA VAL A 53 3.10 10.36 0.31
C VAL A 53 3.60 10.44 -1.12
N ARG A 54 4.17 9.37 -1.68
CA ARG A 54 4.52 9.33 -3.11
C ARG A 54 3.31 9.59 -4.00
N ASP A 55 2.18 8.94 -3.71
CA ASP A 55 0.92 9.17 -4.43
C ASP A 55 0.42 10.62 -4.29
N ALA A 56 0.56 11.21 -3.10
CA ALA A 56 0.19 12.60 -2.84
C ALA A 56 1.09 13.59 -3.60
N LEU A 57 2.41 13.35 -3.62
CA LEU A 57 3.38 14.16 -4.35
C LEU A 57 3.19 14.06 -5.86
N ALA A 58 2.86 12.86 -6.37
CA ALA A 58 2.53 12.65 -7.78
C ALA A 58 1.27 13.44 -8.18
N GLN A 59 0.22 13.41 -7.35
CA GLN A 59 -1.01 14.20 -7.58
C GLN A 59 -0.77 15.71 -7.52
N ALA A 60 0.15 16.16 -6.66
CA ALA A 60 0.54 17.56 -6.56
C ALA A 60 1.52 18.02 -7.66
N GLY A 61 1.97 17.12 -8.56
CA GLY A 61 2.97 17.42 -9.57
C GLY A 61 4.38 17.67 -9.01
N ARG A 62 4.63 17.28 -7.76
CA ARG A 62 5.88 17.51 -7.03
C ARG A 62 6.69 16.23 -6.82
N ALA A 63 6.87 15.49 -7.92
CA ALA A 63 7.72 14.30 -7.93
C ALA A 63 9.22 14.63 -7.77
N ASP A 64 9.60 15.89 -7.95
CA ASP A 64 10.93 16.45 -7.70
C ASP A 64 11.42 16.24 -6.25
N LEU A 65 10.48 16.16 -5.30
CA LEU A 65 10.79 15.91 -3.89
C LEU A 65 11.14 14.45 -3.56
N ILE A 66 11.14 13.56 -4.53
CA ILE A 66 11.42 12.13 -4.32
C ILE A 66 12.89 11.87 -4.66
N GLY A 67 13.69 11.55 -3.63
CA GLY A 67 15.06 11.05 -3.80
C GLY A 67 16.16 12.08 -4.03
N GLY A 68 15.85 13.38 -4.07
CA GLY A 68 16.85 14.44 -4.13
C GLY A 68 17.57 14.70 -2.80
N CYS A 69 18.67 15.47 -2.83
CA CYS A 69 19.40 15.89 -1.62
C CYS A 69 18.53 16.72 -0.66
N ALA A 70 17.52 17.42 -1.18
CA ALA A 70 16.48 18.13 -0.42
C ALA A 70 15.10 17.47 -0.55
N GLY A 71 15.07 16.17 -0.91
CA GLY A 71 13.83 15.43 -1.07
C GLY A 71 13.13 15.16 0.26
N LEU A 72 11.80 15.18 0.26
CA LEU A 72 10.99 14.86 1.42
C LEU A 72 11.05 13.36 1.77
N ILE A 73 11.23 12.52 0.74
CA ILE A 73 11.24 11.05 0.85
C ILE A 73 12.38 10.48 -0.01
N PRO A 74 13.02 9.38 0.39
CA PRO A 74 14.06 8.71 -0.41
C PRO A 74 13.56 8.21 -1.79
N ALA A 75 14.49 8.04 -2.74
CA ALA A 75 14.16 7.53 -4.09
C ALA A 75 13.52 6.13 -4.03
N HIS A 76 14.09 5.27 -3.19
CA HIS A 76 13.61 3.91 -2.97
C HIS A 76 12.91 3.80 -1.60
N PRO A 77 11.77 3.09 -1.51
CA PRO A 77 11.07 2.90 -0.26
C PRO A 77 11.97 2.10 0.72
N PRO A 78 12.01 2.47 2.01
CA PRO A 78 12.74 1.71 3.00
C PRO A 78 12.12 0.32 3.16
N LYS A 79 12.92 -0.67 3.61
CA LYS A 79 12.46 -2.05 3.82
C LYS A 79 11.25 -2.11 4.75
N GLU A 80 11.24 -1.27 5.78
CA GLU A 80 10.14 -1.13 6.74
C GLU A 80 8.82 -0.75 6.07
N ALA A 81 8.83 0.17 5.10
CA ALA A 81 7.63 0.55 4.34
C ALA A 81 7.08 -0.65 3.55
N ILE A 82 7.98 -1.41 2.91
CA ILE A 82 7.62 -2.61 2.15
C ILE A 82 6.99 -3.66 3.07
N ASP A 83 7.60 -3.90 4.24
CA ASP A 83 7.12 -4.89 5.20
C ASP A 83 5.80 -4.46 5.87
N ALA A 84 5.63 -3.17 6.15
CA ALA A 84 4.36 -2.61 6.63
C ALA A 84 3.23 -2.80 5.59
N LYS A 85 3.50 -2.51 4.32
CA LYS A 85 2.55 -2.74 3.22
C LYS A 85 2.20 -4.23 3.08
N ARG A 86 3.19 -5.12 3.20
CA ARG A 86 2.97 -6.57 3.19
C ARG A 86 2.11 -7.02 4.37
N ARG A 87 2.39 -6.52 5.58
CA ARG A 87 1.60 -6.83 6.78
C ARG A 87 0.15 -6.38 6.61
N GLN A 88 -0.08 -5.14 6.16
CA GLN A 88 -1.43 -4.62 5.93
C GLN A 88 -2.19 -5.41 4.87
N ALA A 89 -1.53 -5.79 3.77
CA ALA A 89 -2.13 -6.64 2.76
C ALA A 89 -2.54 -8.00 3.36
N ASN A 90 -1.61 -8.67 4.05
CA ASN A 90 -1.89 -9.95 4.70
C ASN A 90 -3.03 -9.86 5.72
N GLU A 91 -3.12 -8.75 6.47
CA GLU A 91 -4.19 -8.51 7.44
C GLU A 91 -5.55 -8.32 6.77
N ALA A 92 -5.62 -7.58 5.66
CA ALA A 92 -6.85 -7.45 4.88
C ALA A 92 -7.35 -8.82 4.39
N PHE A 93 -6.43 -9.73 4.02
CA PHE A 93 -6.77 -11.09 3.61
C PHE A 93 -7.11 -12.04 4.77
N LYS A 94 -6.82 -11.71 6.04
CA LYS A 94 -7.10 -12.60 7.18
C LYS A 94 -8.60 -12.75 7.49
N GLY A 95 -9.42 -11.75 7.14
CA GLY A 95 -10.87 -11.78 7.36
C GLY A 95 -11.66 -12.46 6.24
N ASP A 96 -11.02 -12.62 5.08
CA ASP A 96 -11.63 -13.25 3.92
C ASP A 96 -11.37 -14.75 3.98
N HIS A 97 -12.44 -15.53 4.20
CA HIS A 97 -12.45 -17.00 4.18
C HIS A 97 -12.21 -17.56 2.76
N TYR A 98 -11.25 -17.00 2.02
CA TYR A 98 -10.76 -17.56 0.79
C TYR A 98 -9.61 -18.49 1.11
N HIS A 99 -9.84 -19.78 0.85
CA HIS A 99 -8.85 -20.84 1.02
C HIS A 99 -7.51 -20.40 0.44
N THR A 100 -6.47 -20.39 1.28
CA THR A 100 -5.10 -20.28 0.83
C THR A 100 -4.87 -21.39 -0.19
N VAL A 101 -4.47 -21.04 -1.40
CA VAL A 101 -3.94 -22.03 -2.33
C VAL A 101 -2.69 -22.57 -1.65
N ALA A 102 -2.77 -23.79 -1.12
CA ALA A 102 -1.69 -24.42 -0.37
C ALA A 102 -0.40 -24.30 -1.17
N ASN A 103 0.65 -23.73 -0.56
CA ASN A 103 1.95 -23.65 -1.22
C ASN A 103 2.65 -25.01 -1.06
N PRO A 104 2.75 -25.84 -2.12
CA PRO A 104 3.31 -27.18 -2.00
C PRO A 104 4.81 -27.17 -1.64
N ALA A 105 5.49 -26.02 -1.72
CA ALA A 105 6.89 -25.89 -1.29
C ALA A 105 7.07 -25.87 0.24
N LYS A 106 6.02 -25.58 1.01
CA LYS A 106 6.04 -25.49 2.47
C LYS A 106 5.48 -26.73 3.17
N GLY A 107 5.03 -27.74 2.43
CA GLY A 107 4.48 -28.98 3.00
C GLY A 107 3.12 -28.81 3.69
N GLU A 108 2.42 -27.69 3.44
CA GLU A 108 1.10 -27.42 4.01
C GLU A 108 0.05 -28.35 3.38
N LYS A 109 -0.85 -28.92 4.19
CA LYS A 109 -1.93 -29.80 3.73
C LYS A 109 -2.91 -28.99 2.87
N PRO A 110 -3.30 -29.47 1.67
CA PRO A 110 -4.32 -28.81 0.85
C PRO A 110 -5.62 -28.62 1.65
N GLY A 111 -6.18 -27.40 1.66
CA GLY A 111 -7.49 -27.15 2.28
C GLY A 111 -8.62 -27.93 1.60
N GLU A 112 -9.80 -27.98 2.23
CA GLU A 112 -10.94 -28.82 1.80
C GLU A 112 -11.45 -28.54 0.38
N ARG A 113 -11.24 -27.33 -0.15
CA ARG A 113 -11.34 -27.04 -1.59
C ARG A 113 -9.94 -26.88 -2.17
N GLY A 114 -9.20 -27.99 -2.15
CA GLY A 114 -7.83 -28.04 -2.67
C GLY A 114 -7.87 -27.67 -4.14
N ALA A 115 -7.01 -26.73 -4.54
CA ALA A 115 -6.46 -26.82 -5.88
C ALA A 115 -5.82 -28.22 -5.93
N GLU A 116 -6.51 -29.16 -6.57
CA GLU A 116 -5.96 -30.48 -6.85
C GLU A 116 -4.54 -30.27 -7.39
N PRO A 117 -3.54 -31.10 -7.03
CA PRO A 117 -2.25 -31.06 -7.72
C PRO A 117 -2.57 -30.98 -9.21
N PRO A 118 -1.99 -30.03 -9.97
CA PRO A 118 -2.47 -29.69 -11.31
C PRO A 118 -2.67 -31.00 -12.05
N LYS A 119 -3.95 -31.40 -12.22
CA LYS A 119 -4.27 -32.62 -12.95
C LYS A 119 -3.55 -32.44 -14.28
N PRO A 120 -2.81 -33.43 -14.79
CA PRO A 120 -2.32 -33.36 -16.15
C PRO A 120 -3.57 -33.21 -17.03
N THR A 121 -3.91 -31.96 -17.32
CA THR A 121 -5.03 -31.59 -18.19
C THR A 121 -4.79 -32.36 -19.47
N GLY A 122 -5.82 -33.09 -19.89
CA GLY A 122 -5.73 -34.18 -20.85
C GLY A 122 -4.86 -33.92 -22.08
N TYR A 123 -4.49 -35.02 -22.74
CA TYR A 123 -3.61 -35.07 -23.90
C TYR A 123 -3.82 -33.89 -24.87
N ARG A 124 -2.95 -32.87 -24.75
CA ARG A 124 -2.89 -31.72 -25.64
C ARG A 124 -1.50 -31.69 -26.27
N PRO A 125 -1.29 -32.46 -27.35
CA PRO A 125 0.02 -32.53 -27.99
C PRO A 125 0.40 -31.13 -28.51
N GLY A 126 1.56 -30.62 -28.08
CA GLY A 126 2.17 -29.40 -28.61
C GLY A 126 2.22 -28.17 -27.68
N ARG A 127 1.70 -28.22 -26.44
CA ARG A 127 1.85 -27.07 -25.51
C ARG A 127 3.17 -27.16 -24.75
N LYS A 128 4.13 -26.26 -25.03
CA LYS A 128 5.29 -26.02 -24.16
C LYS A 128 4.84 -25.29 -22.89
N SER A 129 4.14 -25.99 -21.98
CA SER A 129 3.84 -25.45 -20.65
C SER A 129 5.13 -25.43 -19.84
N GLN A 130 5.44 -24.24 -19.32
CA GLN A 130 6.60 -23.92 -18.49
C GLN A 130 7.08 -25.08 -17.60
N GLN A 131 8.28 -25.59 -17.88
CA GLN A 131 9.00 -26.39 -16.90
C GLN A 131 9.36 -25.46 -15.73
N ARG A 132 8.79 -25.74 -14.57
CA ARG A 132 9.16 -25.09 -13.30
C ARG A 132 10.66 -25.23 -13.12
N ARG A 133 11.41 -24.13 -13.23
CA ARG A 133 12.85 -24.08 -13.01
C ARG A 133 13.14 -24.51 -11.58
N GLN A 134 13.63 -25.74 -11.40
CA GLN A 134 14.08 -26.22 -10.10
C GLN A 134 15.32 -25.41 -9.70
N THR A 135 15.23 -24.64 -8.62
CA THR A 135 16.38 -23.97 -8.03
C THR A 135 17.31 -25.04 -7.44
N LYS A 136 18.49 -25.21 -8.05
CA LYS A 136 19.54 -26.12 -7.62
C LYS A 136 20.05 -25.66 -6.23
N LYS A 137 19.76 -26.43 -5.17
CA LYS A 137 20.40 -26.23 -3.86
C LYS A 137 21.86 -26.64 -4.00
N TYR A 138 22.78 -25.69 -3.83
CA TYR A 138 24.20 -26.00 -3.67
C TYR A 138 24.42 -26.57 -2.27
N GLY A 139 24.71 -27.87 -2.17
CA GLY A 139 25.32 -28.48 -1.00
C GLY A 139 26.81 -28.60 -1.26
N GLY A 140 27.63 -27.88 -0.48
CA GLY A 140 29.08 -28.05 -0.49
C GLY A 140 29.49 -29.38 0.15
N PRO A 141 30.60 -29.99 -0.28
CA PRO A 141 31.09 -31.24 0.30
C PRO A 141 31.58 -31.03 1.74
N LYS A 142 31.18 -31.92 2.64
CA LYS A 142 31.79 -32.06 3.96
C LYS A 142 33.09 -32.84 3.80
N THR A 143 34.20 -32.24 4.23
CA THR A 143 35.43 -32.93 4.63
C THR A 143 35.49 -32.93 6.14
#